data_AF-A0A2C5YFQ2-F1
#
_entry.id   AF-A0A2C5YFQ2-F1
#
_cell.length_a   1.000
_cell.length_b   1.000
_cell.length_c   1.000
_cell.angle_alpha   90.00
_cell.angle_beta   90.00
_cell.angle_gamma   90.00
#
_symmetry.space_group_name_H-M   'P 1'
#
loop_
_entity.id
_entity.type
_entity.pdbx_description
1 polymer ?
#
loop_
_entity_poly.entity_id
_entity_poly.type
_entity_poly.pdbx_seq_one_letter_code
_entity_poly.pdbx_strand_id
1 'polypeptide(L)'
;MKTVPDRSETGVFYRGDSRSPDYIFRHGFEPQGTNMNLRDHLSFAGNSGFVSVSRSRPAVRRYVFGRSADGHTTGYLYIIAPHGVPRGYWLPEMYSRDGPVQRNQEFAVAGHIPGGSIAGAFVFQSGNWDNPTTWLPNSNYAYQRDQPFNPENTCLGRLCRIVSEALAWVCVGTPDPCIRDENERFISDQSAQTQVEQPIIDHQPIGQNNPAFEACNASDEEKCSSKSNSVESNYLNTANTAVLAASCLASLKSHFKRSEKEAATRPLIRDLDCSDIIDAWAYKNDLDCRYAEKKAHCTFSSRRMPIEEQMFKGLTVRAVIDMDWFSGTSGPIHVNFGNNQGTTLFESPDPGDSSNVTIDMRRVFGADEVALKALRDVEIYHSLHAGYWSASGGRDQFKIKSIEFEIHHVASDVKLLNDEYKDIESWMGQNSRVWPKMTWAGALNFRNWHVDLS
;
A
#
# COMPACT_ATOMS: atom_id res chain seq x y z
N MET A 1 0.24 -4.51 -21.32
CA MET A 1 1.34 -4.25 -20.34
C MET A 1 1.63 -5.55 -19.58
N LYS A 2 2.88 -5.84 -19.23
CA LYS A 2 3.20 -6.78 -18.13
C LYS A 2 3.35 -5.97 -16.85
N THR A 3 2.66 -6.37 -15.79
CA THR A 3 2.91 -5.88 -14.42
C THR A 3 4.29 -6.34 -13.94
N VAL A 4 4.98 -5.52 -13.13
CA VAL A 4 6.22 -5.96 -12.47
C VAL A 4 5.83 -6.97 -11.37
N PRO A 5 6.31 -8.23 -11.38
CA PRO A 5 5.72 -9.29 -10.54
C PRO A 5 5.87 -9.12 -9.03
N ASP A 6 6.81 -8.28 -8.60
CA ASP A 6 7.24 -8.08 -7.20
C ASP A 6 6.59 -6.87 -6.50
N ARG A 7 5.82 -6.05 -7.24
CA ARG A 7 5.22 -4.78 -6.77
C ARG A 7 6.25 -3.73 -6.33
N SER A 8 7.43 -3.70 -6.98
CA SER A 8 8.34 -2.56 -6.97
C SER A 8 7.60 -1.26 -7.31
N GLU A 9 8.08 -0.13 -6.81
CA GLU A 9 7.55 1.16 -7.22
C GLU A 9 7.79 1.41 -8.72
N THR A 10 6.76 1.94 -9.38
CA THR A 10 6.86 2.46 -10.75
C THR A 10 8.00 3.47 -10.83
N GLY A 11 9.00 3.19 -11.67
CA GLY A 11 10.05 4.15 -11.98
C GLY A 11 11.19 4.27 -10.97
N VAL A 12 11.57 3.20 -10.23
CA VAL A 12 12.87 3.13 -9.53
C VAL A 12 13.62 1.83 -9.80
N PHE A 13 14.92 1.83 -9.54
CA PHE A 13 15.77 0.65 -9.46
C PHE A 13 16.39 0.53 -8.05
N TYR A 14 16.72 -0.70 -7.68
CA TYR A 14 17.36 -1.04 -6.41
C TYR A 14 18.72 -1.72 -6.68
N ARG A 15 19.71 -1.52 -5.80
CA ARG A 15 20.98 -2.26 -5.82
C ARG A 15 21.45 -2.62 -4.42
N GLY A 16 22.00 -3.83 -4.27
CA GLY A 16 22.60 -4.32 -3.03
C GLY A 16 24.11 -4.24 -3.16
N ASP A 17 24.78 -3.60 -2.20
CA ASP A 17 26.23 -3.38 -2.23
C ASP A 17 26.75 -3.17 -0.81
N SER A 18 27.91 -3.74 -0.47
CA SER A 18 28.54 -3.58 0.85
C SER A 18 29.35 -2.29 0.98
N ARG A 19 29.68 -1.62 -0.13
CA ARG A 19 30.38 -0.33 -0.14
C ARG A 19 29.52 0.74 0.55
N SER A 20 30.18 1.64 1.30
CA SER A 20 29.49 2.61 2.14
C SER A 20 28.78 3.72 1.34
N PRO A 21 27.66 4.26 1.86
CA PRO A 21 26.94 5.36 1.22
C PRO A 21 27.79 6.59 0.95
N ASP A 22 28.72 6.96 1.84
CA ASP A 22 29.63 8.11 1.62
C ASP A 22 30.50 7.96 0.35
N TYR A 23 30.88 6.72 0.01
CA TYR A 23 31.61 6.43 -1.21
C TYR A 23 30.67 6.40 -2.42
N ILE A 24 29.54 5.68 -2.31
CA ILE A 24 28.59 5.47 -3.43
C ILE A 24 27.82 6.74 -3.80
N PHE A 25 27.46 7.60 -2.84
CA PHE A 25 26.80 8.88 -3.11
C PHE A 25 27.74 9.92 -3.74
N ARG A 26 29.07 9.74 -3.59
CA ARG A 26 30.08 10.60 -4.20
C ARG A 26 30.51 10.11 -5.57
N HIS A 27 30.87 8.83 -5.69
CA HIS A 27 31.46 8.25 -6.90
C HIS A 27 30.43 7.51 -7.76
N GLY A 28 29.23 7.21 -7.25
CA GLY A 28 28.24 6.40 -7.95
C GLY A 28 28.56 4.89 -7.89
N PHE A 29 28.04 4.15 -8.88
CA PHE A 29 28.44 2.77 -9.12
C PHE A 29 29.28 2.67 -10.39
N GLU A 30 30.56 2.34 -10.22
CA GLU A 30 31.45 1.96 -11.30
C GLU A 30 31.29 0.48 -11.64
N PRO A 31 31.40 0.10 -12.94
CA PRO A 31 31.50 -1.28 -13.37
C PRO A 31 32.83 -1.92 -12.92
N GLN A 32 32.92 -3.25 -12.94
CA GLN A 32 34.15 -3.97 -12.53
C GLN A 32 35.26 -3.99 -13.60
N GLY A 33 35.00 -3.41 -14.77
CA GLY A 33 35.91 -3.39 -15.91
C GLY A 33 35.23 -2.86 -17.16
N THR A 34 35.60 -3.41 -18.32
CA THR A 34 35.13 -2.94 -19.63
C THR A 34 34.52 -4.03 -20.52
N ASN A 35 34.38 -5.27 -20.04
CA ASN A 35 33.79 -6.35 -20.83
C ASN A 35 32.27 -6.15 -21.01
N MET A 36 31.85 -5.76 -22.20
CA MET A 36 30.44 -5.57 -22.57
C MET A 36 29.72 -6.85 -23.02
N ASN A 37 30.33 -8.03 -22.85
CA ASN A 37 29.65 -9.30 -23.11
C ASN A 37 28.65 -9.63 -21.99
N LEU A 38 27.37 -9.57 -22.31
CA LEU A 38 26.27 -9.81 -21.37
C LEU A 38 26.24 -11.24 -20.82
N ARG A 39 26.82 -12.22 -21.54
CA ARG A 39 26.95 -13.61 -21.05
C ARG A 39 28.03 -13.74 -19.97
N ASP A 40 29.11 -12.96 -20.07
CA ASP A 40 30.21 -12.96 -19.09
C ASP A 40 29.83 -12.16 -17.83
N HIS A 41 28.99 -11.13 -18.02
CA HIS A 41 28.30 -10.44 -16.92
C HIS A 41 27.43 -11.41 -16.11
N LEU A 42 26.54 -12.13 -16.79
CA LEU A 42 25.62 -13.10 -16.15
C LEU A 42 26.30 -14.35 -15.56
N SER A 43 27.52 -14.69 -16.02
CA SER A 43 28.33 -15.75 -15.40
C SER A 43 29.15 -15.26 -14.19
N PHE A 44 29.04 -13.97 -13.83
CA PHE A 44 29.74 -13.33 -12.70
C PHE A 44 31.28 -13.36 -12.78
N ALA A 45 31.84 -13.54 -13.99
CA ALA A 45 33.26 -13.79 -14.27
C ALA A 45 34.23 -12.63 -13.92
N GLY A 46 33.70 -11.47 -13.50
CA GLY A 46 34.50 -10.26 -13.23
C GLY A 46 34.79 -9.45 -14.51
N ASN A 47 35.52 -8.34 -14.36
CA ASN A 47 35.87 -7.40 -15.45
C ASN A 47 34.65 -6.87 -16.27
N SER A 48 33.43 -7.04 -15.78
CA SER A 48 32.20 -6.68 -16.49
C SER A 48 32.06 -5.16 -16.59
N GLY A 49 31.76 -4.69 -17.80
CA GLY A 49 31.43 -3.29 -18.10
C GLY A 49 30.01 -2.87 -17.71
N PHE A 50 29.25 -3.76 -17.07
CA PHE A 50 27.89 -3.46 -16.60
C PHE A 50 27.78 -3.31 -15.09
N VAL A 51 26.84 -2.48 -14.66
CA VAL A 51 26.35 -2.42 -13.28
C VAL A 51 24.95 -3.04 -13.20
N SER A 52 24.85 -4.18 -12.50
CA SER A 52 23.55 -4.78 -12.16
C SER A 52 22.73 -3.86 -11.25
N VAL A 53 21.52 -3.50 -11.69
CA VAL A 53 20.46 -2.97 -10.83
C VAL A 53 19.18 -3.77 -11.07
N SER A 54 18.19 -3.68 -10.19
CA SER A 54 17.04 -4.57 -10.21
C SER A 54 15.77 -3.89 -9.73
N ARG A 55 14.60 -4.27 -10.27
CA ARG A 55 13.30 -3.87 -9.72
C ARG A 55 12.85 -4.76 -8.55
N SER A 56 13.40 -5.96 -8.41
CA SER A 56 13.10 -6.89 -7.32
C SER A 56 13.86 -6.54 -6.04
N ARG A 57 13.28 -5.65 -5.22
CA ARG A 57 13.73 -5.38 -3.83
C ARG A 57 13.98 -6.67 -3.02
N PRO A 58 13.16 -7.75 -3.14
CA PRO A 58 13.41 -9.03 -2.46
C PRO A 58 14.63 -9.81 -3.00
N ALA A 59 14.95 -9.72 -4.29
CA ALA A 59 16.19 -10.29 -4.82
C ALA A 59 17.40 -9.49 -4.36
N VAL A 60 17.33 -8.16 -4.47
CA VAL A 60 18.39 -7.22 -4.10
C VAL A 60 18.82 -7.36 -2.64
N ARG A 61 17.89 -7.63 -1.72
CA ARG A 61 18.19 -7.92 -0.30
C ARG A 61 19.29 -8.97 -0.08
N ARG A 62 19.43 -9.93 -0.99
CA ARG A 62 20.40 -11.04 -0.89
C ARG A 62 21.84 -10.61 -1.15
N TYR A 63 22.05 -9.41 -1.69
CA TYR A 63 23.35 -8.89 -2.14
C TYR A 63 23.80 -7.66 -1.35
N VAL A 64 23.04 -7.20 -0.34
CA VAL A 64 23.37 -5.97 0.42
C VAL A 64 24.68 -6.07 1.19
N PHE A 65 25.12 -7.28 1.55
CA PHE A 65 26.40 -7.54 2.22
C PHE A 65 27.53 -7.96 1.26
N GLY A 66 27.40 -7.71 -0.05
CA GLY A 66 28.40 -8.12 -1.05
C GLY A 66 28.27 -9.59 -1.45
N ARG A 67 29.39 -10.26 -1.75
CA ARG A 67 29.43 -11.71 -1.94
C ARG A 67 29.71 -12.36 -0.57
N SER A 68 29.18 -13.56 -0.32
CA SER A 68 29.19 -14.17 1.02
C SER A 68 30.57 -14.50 1.63
N ALA A 69 31.66 -14.32 0.86
CA ALA A 69 33.04 -14.46 1.34
C ALA A 69 33.57 -13.19 2.02
N ASP A 70 32.95 -12.03 1.78
CA ASP A 70 33.53 -10.71 2.08
C ASP A 70 33.40 -10.31 3.57
N GLY A 71 32.76 -11.14 4.41
CA GLY A 71 32.70 -11.00 5.87
C GLY A 71 31.90 -9.79 6.41
N HIS A 72 31.27 -9.00 5.54
CA HIS A 72 30.63 -7.74 5.91
C HIS A 72 29.48 -7.90 6.92
N THR A 73 29.61 -7.22 8.07
CA THR A 73 28.58 -7.18 9.13
C THR A 73 27.50 -6.11 8.88
N THR A 74 27.78 -5.12 8.03
CA THR A 74 26.83 -4.08 7.59
C THR A 74 26.73 -4.11 6.07
N GLY A 75 25.52 -3.88 5.55
CA GLY A 75 25.24 -3.89 4.11
C GLY A 75 24.18 -2.87 3.72
N TYR A 76 24.07 -2.53 2.44
CA TYR A 76 23.23 -1.42 1.98
C TYR A 76 22.34 -1.80 0.80
N LEU A 77 21.07 -1.34 0.84
CA LEU A 77 20.13 -1.38 -0.28
C LEU A 77 19.91 0.04 -0.79
N TYR A 78 20.53 0.34 -1.92
CA TYR A 78 20.48 1.63 -2.59
C TYR A 78 19.22 1.79 -3.44
N ILE A 79 18.70 3.01 -3.45
CA ILE A 79 17.58 3.44 -4.31
C ILE A 79 18.15 4.31 -5.43
N ILE A 80 17.82 3.99 -6.67
CA ILE A 80 18.38 4.61 -7.87
C ILE A 80 17.20 5.06 -8.75
N ALA A 81 17.12 6.36 -9.02
CA ALA A 81 16.18 6.90 -9.99
C ALA A 81 16.62 6.51 -11.42
N PRO A 82 15.70 6.20 -12.35
CA PRO A 82 16.04 5.85 -13.73
C PRO A 82 16.56 7.06 -14.51
N HIS A 83 16.30 8.30 -14.04
CA HIS A 83 16.87 9.50 -14.63
C HIS A 83 18.38 9.55 -14.36
N GLY A 84 19.19 9.76 -15.41
CA GLY A 84 20.65 9.83 -15.32
C GLY A 84 21.35 8.46 -15.27
N VAL A 85 20.61 7.35 -15.18
CA VAL A 85 21.16 6.01 -15.39
C VAL A 85 21.40 5.81 -16.89
N PRO A 86 22.59 5.34 -17.32
CA PRO A 86 22.86 5.02 -18.72
C PRO A 86 21.89 3.99 -19.33
N ARG A 87 21.92 3.89 -20.68
CA ARG A 87 21.27 2.78 -21.39
C ARG A 87 21.81 1.43 -20.91
N GLY A 88 21.01 0.38 -21.07
CA GLY A 88 21.31 -0.95 -20.57
C GLY A 88 20.34 -1.99 -21.11
N TYR A 89 20.47 -3.22 -20.62
CA TYR A 89 19.70 -4.36 -21.09
C TYR A 89 18.67 -4.82 -20.04
N TRP A 90 17.40 -4.91 -20.44
CA TRP A 90 16.33 -5.46 -19.59
C TRP A 90 16.27 -6.98 -19.69
N LEU A 91 16.92 -7.63 -18.74
CA LEU A 91 17.22 -9.07 -18.81
C LEU A 91 15.97 -9.96 -18.74
N PRO A 92 14.91 -9.63 -17.98
CA PRO A 92 13.66 -10.42 -17.96
C PRO A 92 12.93 -10.52 -19.30
N GLU A 93 13.19 -9.63 -20.25
CA GLU A 93 12.62 -9.71 -21.59
C GLU A 93 13.49 -10.56 -22.51
N MET A 94 14.79 -10.28 -22.58
CA MET A 94 15.77 -11.03 -23.36
C MET A 94 15.86 -12.51 -22.94
N TYR A 95 15.77 -12.78 -21.64
CA TYR A 95 15.83 -14.11 -21.03
C TYR A 95 14.47 -14.48 -20.40
N SER A 96 13.39 -14.28 -21.15
CA SER A 96 12.00 -14.51 -20.73
C SER A 96 11.66 -15.92 -20.20
N ARG A 97 12.53 -16.91 -20.44
CA ARG A 97 12.41 -18.30 -19.95
C ARG A 97 13.34 -18.65 -18.78
N ASP A 98 14.27 -17.76 -18.41
CA ASP A 98 15.23 -18.00 -17.34
C ASP A 98 14.64 -17.63 -15.97
N GLY A 99 14.29 -18.65 -15.17
CA GLY A 99 13.65 -18.47 -13.85
C GLY A 99 14.47 -17.62 -12.86
N PRO A 100 15.80 -17.79 -12.73
CA PRO A 100 16.67 -16.86 -12.01
C PRO A 100 16.52 -15.40 -12.46
N VAL A 101 16.64 -15.09 -13.75
CA VAL A 101 16.51 -13.72 -14.28
C VAL A 101 15.10 -13.16 -14.03
N GLN A 102 14.05 -13.97 -14.20
CA GLN A 102 12.67 -13.55 -13.89
C GLN A 102 12.46 -13.20 -12.40
N ARG A 103 13.20 -13.80 -11.47
CA ARG A 103 13.15 -13.44 -10.03
C ARG A 103 14.04 -12.25 -9.69
N ASN A 104 15.16 -12.10 -10.39
CA ASN A 104 16.09 -11.00 -10.17
C ASN A 104 15.59 -9.68 -10.76
N GLN A 105 14.72 -9.69 -11.79
CA GLN A 105 14.18 -8.47 -12.42
C GLN A 105 15.27 -7.44 -12.76
N GLU A 106 16.34 -7.92 -13.39
CA GLU A 106 17.61 -7.20 -13.55
C GLU A 106 17.66 -6.31 -14.80
N PHE A 107 18.20 -5.11 -14.63
CA PHE A 107 18.61 -4.20 -15.70
C PHE A 107 20.14 -4.06 -15.64
N ALA A 108 20.84 -4.53 -16.67
CA ALA A 108 22.29 -4.42 -16.76
C ALA A 108 22.64 -3.06 -17.38
N VAL A 109 22.98 -2.07 -16.55
CA VAL A 109 23.35 -0.72 -16.98
C VAL A 109 24.72 -0.76 -17.65
N ALA A 110 24.86 -0.21 -18.85
CA ALA A 110 26.15 -0.12 -19.53
C ALA A 110 27.00 1.03 -18.94
N GLY A 111 28.12 0.68 -18.31
CA GLY A 111 29.03 1.66 -17.70
C GLY A 111 28.58 2.16 -16.32
N HIS A 112 28.86 3.43 -16.07
CA HIS A 112 28.82 4.08 -14.75
C HIS A 112 27.43 4.65 -14.40
N ILE A 113 26.92 4.34 -13.20
CA ILE A 113 25.76 5.04 -12.65
C ILE A 113 26.25 6.21 -11.80
N PRO A 114 25.94 7.48 -12.14
CA PRO A 114 26.41 8.62 -11.37
C PRO A 114 25.75 8.68 -9.98
N GLY A 115 26.51 9.12 -8.98
CA GLY A 115 26.00 9.30 -7.60
C GLY A 115 24.76 10.20 -7.53
N GLY A 116 24.62 11.15 -8.46
CA GLY A 116 23.43 12.02 -8.58
C GLY A 116 22.12 11.31 -8.93
N SER A 117 22.15 10.10 -9.50
CA SER A 117 20.95 9.28 -9.73
C SER A 117 20.54 8.44 -8.50
N ILE A 118 21.38 8.40 -7.45
CA ILE A 118 21.14 7.59 -6.26
C ILE A 118 20.41 8.45 -5.24
N ALA A 119 19.17 8.08 -4.88
CA ALA A 119 18.34 8.84 -3.93
C ALA A 119 18.77 8.65 -2.47
N GLY A 120 19.31 7.48 -2.14
CA GLY A 120 19.76 7.15 -0.80
C GLY A 120 19.95 5.64 -0.60
N ALA A 121 20.12 5.21 0.64
CA ALA A 121 20.36 3.83 1.02
C ALA A 121 19.64 3.42 2.31
N PHE A 122 19.09 2.21 2.32
CA PHE A 122 18.67 1.53 3.55
C PHE A 122 19.83 0.70 4.10
N VAL A 123 20.13 0.85 5.39
CA VAL A 123 21.19 0.12 6.11
C VAL A 123 20.66 -1.20 6.66
N PHE A 124 21.38 -2.29 6.45
CA PHE A 124 21.12 -3.62 7.01
C PHE A 124 22.30 -4.05 7.89
N GLN A 125 22.01 -4.86 8.92
CA GLN A 125 23.00 -5.42 9.83
C GLN A 125 22.91 -6.94 9.80
N SER A 126 24.03 -7.64 9.89
CA SER A 126 24.08 -9.10 9.80
C SER A 126 23.24 -9.74 10.90
N GLY A 127 22.48 -10.77 10.53
CA GLY A 127 21.44 -11.37 11.38
C GLY A 127 20.09 -10.65 11.36
N ASN A 128 20.00 -9.41 10.86
CA ASN A 128 18.76 -8.67 10.65
C ASN A 128 18.53 -8.37 9.16
N TRP A 129 18.23 -9.43 8.41
CA TRP A 129 18.02 -9.41 6.96
C TRP A 129 16.70 -8.75 6.54
N ASP A 130 15.70 -8.76 7.43
CA ASP A 130 14.33 -8.40 7.08
C ASP A 130 13.89 -7.00 7.49
N ASN A 131 14.64 -6.31 8.36
CA ASN A 131 14.31 -4.95 8.78
C ASN A 131 15.54 -4.03 8.65
N PRO A 132 15.56 -3.06 7.70
CA PRO A 132 16.64 -2.10 7.64
C PRO A 132 16.66 -1.24 8.91
N THR A 133 17.83 -0.97 9.47
CA THR A 133 17.98 -0.24 10.73
C THR A 133 17.88 1.28 10.56
N THR A 134 18.16 1.80 9.35
CA THR A 134 18.29 3.24 9.09
C THR A 134 18.06 3.54 7.61
N TRP A 135 17.50 4.72 7.31
CA TRP A 135 17.56 5.33 5.98
C TRP A 135 18.62 6.43 5.96
N LEU A 136 19.44 6.47 4.91
CA LEU A 136 20.46 7.46 4.66
C LEU A 136 20.14 8.18 3.33
N PRO A 137 19.65 9.42 3.34
CA PRO A 137 19.36 10.18 2.13
C PRO A 137 20.66 10.66 1.46
N ASN A 138 20.68 10.73 0.13
CA ASN A 138 21.78 11.33 -0.60
C ASN A 138 21.54 12.83 -0.82
N SER A 139 22.35 13.67 -0.18
CA SER A 139 22.34 15.13 -0.38
C SER A 139 22.69 15.57 -1.81
N ASN A 140 23.44 14.74 -2.55
CA ASN A 140 23.83 14.99 -3.95
C ASN A 140 22.81 14.46 -4.98
N TYR A 141 21.67 13.90 -4.56
CA TYR A 141 20.64 13.37 -5.46
C TYR A 141 20.11 14.49 -6.36
N ALA A 142 20.38 14.42 -7.66
CA ALA A 142 20.17 15.52 -8.60
C ALA A 142 18.68 15.84 -8.80
N TYR A 143 17.82 14.83 -8.63
CA TYR A 143 16.39 14.89 -8.92
C TYR A 143 15.54 15.11 -7.66
N GLN A 144 16.11 15.63 -6.57
CA GLN A 144 15.39 15.98 -5.32
C GLN A 144 14.17 16.88 -5.54
N ARG A 145 14.13 17.68 -6.61
CA ARG A 145 13.01 18.59 -6.92
C ARG A 145 11.95 17.94 -7.79
N ASP A 146 12.39 17.26 -8.85
CA ASP A 146 11.51 16.78 -9.92
C ASP A 146 11.01 15.33 -9.67
N GLN A 147 11.79 14.53 -8.94
CA GLN A 147 11.47 13.16 -8.51
C GLN A 147 11.89 12.95 -7.04
N PRO A 148 11.29 13.65 -6.07
CA PRO A 148 11.62 13.54 -4.64
C PRO A 148 11.32 12.14 -4.11
N PHE A 149 12.35 11.32 -3.92
CA PHE A 149 12.22 10.04 -3.23
C PHE A 149 12.17 10.26 -1.72
N ASN A 150 11.00 10.06 -1.12
CA ASN A 150 10.86 9.90 0.34
C ASN A 150 10.63 8.41 0.65
N PRO A 151 11.47 7.73 1.47
CA PRO A 151 11.19 6.37 1.93
C PRO A 151 9.83 6.21 2.62
N GLU A 152 9.29 7.28 3.23
CA GLU A 152 7.97 7.33 3.88
C GLU A 152 6.81 7.44 2.89
N ASN A 153 7.07 7.87 1.64
CA ASN A 153 6.06 7.87 0.56
C ASN A 153 5.97 6.53 -0.17
N THR A 154 6.93 5.62 0.04
CA THR A 154 6.91 4.27 -0.53
C THR A 154 5.72 3.46 0.00
N CYS A 155 5.32 2.38 -0.66
CA CYS A 155 4.18 1.57 -0.18
C CYS A 155 4.35 1.08 1.28
N LEU A 156 5.58 0.82 1.73
CA LEU A 156 5.86 0.50 3.14
C LEU A 156 5.61 1.70 4.07
N GLY A 157 6.05 2.89 3.65
CA GLY A 157 5.81 4.14 4.36
C GLY A 157 4.33 4.57 4.35
N ARG A 158 3.61 4.37 3.24
CA ARG A 158 2.16 4.62 3.14
C ARG A 158 1.34 3.64 3.96
N LEU A 159 1.70 2.36 4.05
CA LEU A 159 1.06 1.46 5.02
C LEU A 159 1.34 1.96 6.45
N CYS A 160 2.60 2.30 6.74
CA CYS A 160 2.95 2.96 8.00
C CYS A 160 2.34 4.36 8.17
N ARG A 161 1.68 4.98 7.17
CA ARG A 161 1.05 6.31 7.27
C ARG A 161 -0.48 6.27 7.33
N ILE A 162 -1.14 5.43 6.54
CA ILE A 162 -2.55 5.07 6.75
C ILE A 162 -2.70 4.54 8.17
N VAL A 163 -1.77 3.66 8.57
CA VAL A 163 -1.65 3.18 9.93
C VAL A 163 -0.68 4.04 10.78
N SER A 164 -0.34 5.30 10.43
CA SER A 164 0.08 6.32 11.43
C SER A 164 -1.01 7.33 11.73
N GLU A 165 -1.92 7.54 10.79
CA GLU A 165 -3.03 8.48 10.93
C GLU A 165 -4.15 7.85 11.80
N ALA A 166 -4.07 6.54 12.07
CA ALA A 166 -4.67 5.92 13.27
C ALA A 166 -3.68 5.20 14.26
N LEU A 167 -2.42 4.98 13.85
CA LEU A 167 -1.24 4.43 14.58
C LEU A 167 -0.99 2.89 14.55
N ALA A 168 0.31 2.54 14.54
CA ALA A 168 0.92 1.59 13.58
C ALA A 168 1.15 0.14 14.04
N TRP A 169 1.78 -0.65 13.13
CA TRP A 169 2.07 -2.10 13.17
C TRP A 169 0.82 -2.94 12.78
N VAL A 170 0.86 -4.02 11.98
CA VAL A 170 1.94 -4.91 11.46
C VAL A 170 1.83 -5.07 9.91
N CYS A 171 2.81 -5.70 9.25
CA CYS A 171 3.05 -5.62 7.79
C CYS A 171 2.51 -6.77 6.90
N VAL A 172 2.52 -6.51 5.57
CA VAL A 172 2.64 -7.43 4.39
C VAL A 172 1.35 -7.80 3.60
N GLY A 173 1.03 -6.96 2.60
CA GLY A 173 0.52 -7.34 1.25
C GLY A 173 -0.97 -7.74 1.10
N THR A 174 -1.73 -7.33 0.08
CA THR A 174 -1.42 -6.89 -1.30
C THR A 174 -2.70 -6.33 -2.01
N PRO A 175 -2.64 -5.98 -3.33
CA PRO A 175 -2.60 -4.61 -3.92
C PRO A 175 -3.86 -3.71 -3.80
N ASP A 176 -3.64 -2.40 -3.99
CA ASP A 176 -4.66 -1.38 -4.32
C ASP A 176 -4.45 -0.85 -5.78
N PRO A 177 -5.51 -0.48 -6.54
CA PRO A 177 -5.41 -0.12 -7.97
C PRO A 177 -5.19 1.38 -8.23
N CYS A 178 -3.93 1.86 -8.21
CA CYS A 178 -3.60 3.26 -8.52
C CYS A 178 -2.43 3.47 -9.51
N ILE A 179 -2.68 4.33 -10.51
CA ILE A 179 -1.76 4.96 -11.49
C ILE A 179 -1.12 4.03 -12.55
N ARG A 180 -1.37 4.34 -13.83
CA ARG A 180 -0.94 3.53 -14.99
C ARG A 180 -0.05 4.27 -16.01
N ASP A 181 -0.14 5.59 -16.11
CA ASP A 181 0.13 6.28 -17.39
C ASP A 181 1.57 6.81 -17.59
N GLU A 182 2.42 6.80 -16.55
CA GLU A 182 3.82 7.26 -16.68
C GLU A 182 4.79 6.14 -17.15
N ASN A 183 4.47 4.88 -16.86
CA ASN A 183 5.32 3.73 -17.23
C ASN A 183 5.46 3.52 -18.75
N GLU A 184 4.42 3.85 -19.52
CA GLU A 184 4.39 3.55 -20.95
C GLU A 184 5.39 4.40 -21.74
N ARG A 185 5.61 5.67 -21.33
CA ARG A 185 6.54 6.57 -22.02
C ARG A 185 7.98 6.09 -21.92
N PHE A 186 8.49 5.81 -20.72
CA PHE A 186 9.89 5.38 -20.53
C PHE A 186 10.22 4.08 -21.29
N ILE A 187 9.29 3.12 -21.34
CA ILE A 187 9.51 1.84 -22.04
C ILE A 187 9.33 2.01 -23.57
N SER A 188 8.38 2.84 -24.01
CA SER A 188 8.21 3.21 -25.42
C SER A 188 9.45 3.92 -25.97
N ASP A 189 9.94 4.93 -25.26
CA ASP A 189 11.05 5.78 -25.74
C ASP A 189 12.38 5.02 -25.83
N GLN A 190 12.60 4.00 -24.99
CA GLN A 190 13.76 3.11 -25.12
C GLN A 190 13.57 2.03 -26.21
N SER A 191 12.40 1.41 -26.31
CA SER A 191 12.16 0.36 -27.31
C SER A 191 12.13 0.91 -28.75
N ALA A 192 11.55 2.09 -28.96
CA ALA A 192 11.53 2.79 -30.25
C ALA A 192 12.92 3.20 -30.76
N GLN A 193 13.92 3.38 -29.88
CA GLN A 193 15.29 3.74 -30.25
C GLN A 193 16.24 2.56 -30.43
N THR A 194 15.82 1.33 -30.08
CA THR A 194 16.71 0.15 -30.05
C THR A 194 16.55 -0.77 -31.28
N GLN A 195 15.78 -0.37 -32.30
CA GLN A 195 15.66 -1.10 -33.57
C GLN A 195 16.77 -0.81 -34.61
N VAL A 196 17.88 -0.21 -34.20
CA VAL A 196 19.08 -0.08 -35.05
C VAL A 196 20.07 -1.20 -34.71
N GLU A 197 20.14 -2.19 -35.60
CA GLU A 197 21.15 -3.25 -35.70
C GLU A 197 21.45 -4.08 -34.43
N GLN A 198 20.71 -5.19 -34.26
CA GLN A 198 21.25 -6.37 -33.59
C GLN A 198 21.96 -7.27 -34.63
N PRO A 199 23.24 -7.64 -34.44
CA PRO A 199 23.89 -8.66 -35.26
C PRO A 199 23.33 -10.05 -34.93
N ILE A 200 23.16 -10.89 -35.96
CA ILE A 200 22.69 -12.27 -35.82
C ILE A 200 23.77 -13.08 -35.07
N ILE A 201 23.47 -13.53 -33.86
CA ILE A 201 24.31 -14.48 -33.13
C ILE A 201 23.88 -15.90 -33.53
N ASP A 202 24.70 -16.54 -34.37
CA ASP A 202 24.42 -17.88 -34.89
C ASP A 202 24.68 -18.99 -33.84
N HIS A 203 23.91 -20.07 -33.92
CA HIS A 203 23.96 -21.19 -32.96
C HIS A 203 24.89 -22.31 -33.45
N GLN A 204 26.17 -22.24 -33.07
CA GLN A 204 27.16 -23.32 -33.26
C GLN A 204 27.52 -24.02 -31.92
N PRO A 205 27.69 -25.36 -31.88
CA PRO A 205 27.88 -26.10 -30.63
C PRO A 205 29.31 -26.64 -30.39
N ILE A 206 29.67 -26.76 -29.10
CA ILE A 206 30.73 -27.63 -28.52
C ILE A 206 32.19 -27.31 -28.91
N GLY A 207 33.06 -27.21 -27.89
CA GLY A 207 34.52 -27.23 -28.06
C GLY A 207 35.24 -27.31 -26.71
N GLN A 208 36.11 -28.31 -26.54
CA GLN A 208 37.04 -28.39 -25.40
C GLN A 208 38.31 -27.62 -25.71
N ASN A 209 38.91 -26.94 -24.73
CA ASN A 209 40.28 -27.22 -24.26
C ASN A 209 40.70 -26.29 -23.11
N ASN A 210 41.54 -26.85 -22.23
CA ASN A 210 42.32 -26.15 -21.20
C ASN A 210 43.74 -25.93 -21.77
N PRO A 211 44.61 -25.06 -21.21
CA PRO A 211 45.25 -25.38 -19.94
C PRO A 211 45.54 -24.20 -18.97
N ALA A 212 45.89 -24.61 -17.76
CA ALA A 212 46.30 -23.86 -16.58
C ALA A 212 47.41 -22.80 -16.76
N PHE A 213 47.52 -21.92 -15.74
CA PHE A 213 48.81 -21.56 -15.16
C PHE A 213 48.72 -21.42 -13.62
N GLU A 214 49.86 -21.64 -12.95
CA GLU A 214 50.06 -21.64 -11.48
C GLU A 214 50.20 -20.19 -10.95
N ALA A 215 49.59 -19.76 -9.84
CA ALA A 215 49.73 -20.14 -8.42
C ALA A 215 50.96 -19.54 -7.69
N CYS A 216 50.70 -18.78 -6.61
CA CYS A 216 51.64 -18.44 -5.53
C CYS A 216 50.85 -18.23 -4.22
N ASN A 217 51.49 -18.43 -3.07
CA ASN A 217 50.86 -18.54 -1.73
C ASN A 217 51.52 -17.60 -0.70
N ALA A 218 50.84 -17.46 0.45
CA ALA A 218 51.39 -17.16 1.79
C ALA A 218 51.90 -15.72 2.07
N SER A 219 51.89 -15.19 3.31
CA SER A 219 51.13 -15.55 4.54
C SER A 219 51.30 -14.45 5.63
N ASP A 220 50.82 -14.74 6.85
CA ASP A 220 51.22 -14.19 8.17
C ASP A 220 50.36 -13.07 8.79
N GLU A 221 50.31 -13.09 10.14
CA GLU A 221 49.44 -12.32 11.03
C GLU A 221 50.27 -11.46 12.02
N GLU A 222 49.72 -10.35 12.52
CA GLU A 222 49.57 -10.03 13.97
C GLU A 222 49.27 -8.52 14.24
N LYS A 223 48.44 -8.28 15.27
CA LYS A 223 48.41 -7.16 16.25
C LYS A 223 49.01 -5.79 15.83
N CYS A 224 48.34 -4.65 16.06
CA CYS A 224 48.04 -4.18 17.42
C CYS A 224 47.08 -2.97 17.51
N SER A 225 46.71 -2.59 18.74
CA SER A 225 45.73 -1.55 19.11
C SER A 225 46.35 -0.17 19.41
N SER A 226 45.67 0.93 19.07
CA SER A 226 45.06 1.86 20.07
C SER A 226 44.91 3.35 19.65
N LYS A 227 43.81 3.97 20.13
CA LYS A 227 43.64 5.36 20.64
C LYS A 227 44.22 6.55 19.82
N SER A 228 43.38 7.41 19.22
CA SER A 228 42.67 8.57 19.84
C SER A 228 43.62 9.62 20.46
N ASN A 229 43.65 10.88 20.00
CA ASN A 229 42.74 12.00 20.39
C ASN A 229 43.28 13.31 19.74
N SER A 230 42.63 14.49 19.69
CA SER A 230 41.28 15.01 20.06
C SER A 230 41.18 16.51 19.63
N VAL A 231 40.16 17.25 20.13
CA VAL A 231 40.20 18.71 20.45
C VAL A 231 40.05 19.70 19.25
N GLU A 232 39.16 20.70 19.25
CA GLU A 232 38.06 21.00 20.22
C GLU A 232 37.05 22.09 19.75
N SER A 233 35.85 22.06 20.36
CA SER A 233 35.01 23.24 20.72
C SER A 233 34.29 23.99 19.58
N ASN A 234 33.17 24.72 19.78
CA ASN A 234 32.29 25.01 20.94
C ASN A 234 30.88 25.41 20.40
N TYR A 235 29.82 25.88 21.10
CA TYR A 235 29.54 26.29 22.49
C TYR A 235 27.99 26.30 22.70
N LEU A 236 27.49 26.09 23.94
CA LEU A 236 26.26 26.69 24.56
C LEU A 236 24.84 26.54 23.88
N ASN A 237 23.70 26.40 24.58
CA ASN A 237 23.44 26.00 25.98
C ASN A 237 21.93 25.63 26.23
N THR A 238 21.66 24.95 27.36
CA THR A 238 20.39 24.94 28.15
C THR A 238 19.01 24.73 27.49
N ALA A 239 18.54 23.48 27.57
CA ALA A 239 17.33 23.02 28.29
C ALA A 239 15.95 23.71 28.08
N ASN A 240 14.98 22.93 27.54
CA ASN A 240 13.59 22.91 28.04
C ASN A 240 12.78 21.67 27.56
N THR A 241 13.13 20.47 28.01
CA THR A 241 12.53 19.18 27.56
C THR A 241 12.13 18.25 28.71
N ALA A 242 11.60 18.80 29.81
CA ALA A 242 11.31 18.04 31.04
C ALA A 242 9.81 17.83 31.40
N VAL A 243 8.87 18.45 30.66
CA VAL A 243 7.44 18.51 31.09
C VAL A 243 6.54 17.49 30.38
N LEU A 244 6.63 17.34 29.06
CA LEU A 244 5.66 16.52 28.30
C LEU A 244 5.87 14.99 28.40
N ALA A 245 7.04 14.54 28.86
CA ALA A 245 7.25 13.14 29.25
C ALA A 245 6.77 12.83 30.69
N ALA A 246 6.32 13.84 31.45
CA ALA A 246 5.97 13.66 32.87
C ALA A 246 4.52 13.18 33.09
N SER A 247 3.58 13.53 32.20
CA SER A 247 2.14 13.23 32.35
C SER A 247 1.84 11.74 32.25
N CYS A 248 2.28 11.05 31.17
CA CYS A 248 2.10 9.59 31.04
C CYS A 248 2.88 8.78 32.10
N LEU A 249 3.94 9.34 32.69
CA LEU A 249 4.73 8.71 33.75
C LEU A 249 4.31 9.11 35.16
N ALA A 250 3.29 9.95 35.35
CA ALA A 250 2.80 10.34 36.68
C ALA A 250 1.99 9.19 37.32
N SER A 251 1.04 8.61 36.60
CA SER A 251 0.16 7.54 37.10
C SER A 251 0.86 6.20 37.37
N LEU A 252 2.10 6.02 36.89
CA LEU A 252 2.91 4.80 37.06
C LEU A 252 4.10 4.97 38.03
N LYS A 253 4.15 6.07 38.80
CA LYS A 253 5.30 6.42 39.65
C LYS A 253 5.19 6.01 41.13
N SER A 254 4.04 5.51 41.59
CA SER A 254 3.77 5.34 43.03
C SER A 254 4.40 4.12 43.71
N HIS A 255 4.89 3.09 42.97
CA HIS A 255 5.14 1.78 43.61
C HIS A 255 6.47 1.03 43.40
N PHE A 256 7.31 1.31 42.38
CA PHE A 256 8.52 0.48 42.13
C PHE A 256 9.83 1.24 41.85
N LYS A 257 10.94 0.66 42.33
CA LYS A 257 12.31 1.21 42.28
C LYS A 257 12.92 1.17 40.87
N ARG A 258 14.06 1.84 40.70
CA ARG A 258 14.59 2.30 39.41
C ARG A 258 15.60 1.35 38.72
N SER A 259 16.07 0.30 39.38
CA SER A 259 17.19 -0.54 38.90
C SER A 259 16.82 -1.74 38.01
N GLU A 260 15.53 -2.07 37.84
CA GLU A 260 15.09 -3.28 37.10
C GLU A 260 14.52 -2.97 35.70
N LYS A 261 14.32 -1.69 35.37
CA LYS A 261 13.45 -1.28 34.25
C LYS A 261 14.02 -1.52 32.84
N GLU A 262 15.34 -1.63 32.68
CA GLU A 262 15.96 -1.87 31.36
C GLU A 262 16.05 -3.36 30.99
N ALA A 263 15.95 -4.26 31.97
CA ALA A 263 15.76 -5.70 31.72
C ALA A 263 14.28 -6.03 31.42
N ALA A 264 13.34 -5.36 32.10
CA ALA A 264 11.91 -5.66 32.03
C ALA A 264 11.19 -5.15 30.77
N THR A 265 11.76 -4.19 30.02
CA THR A 265 11.09 -3.54 28.88
C THR A 265 11.45 -4.10 27.50
N ARG A 266 12.55 -4.84 27.38
CA ARG A 266 12.92 -5.52 26.11
C ARG A 266 12.11 -6.78 25.78
N PRO A 267 11.52 -7.52 26.73
CA PRO A 267 10.55 -8.58 26.43
C PRO A 267 9.20 -8.03 25.93
N LEU A 268 8.70 -6.95 26.52
CA LEU A 268 7.31 -6.46 26.35
C LEU A 268 6.90 -5.98 24.94
N ILE A 269 7.82 -5.93 23.98
CA ILE A 269 7.52 -5.61 22.56
C ILE A 269 7.60 -6.87 21.67
N ARG A 270 7.98 -8.04 22.22
CA ARG A 270 8.01 -9.32 21.49
C ARG A 270 6.68 -10.08 21.54
N ASP A 271 5.87 -9.83 22.57
CA ASP A 271 4.66 -10.60 22.88
C ASP A 271 3.37 -9.75 22.82
N LEU A 272 3.41 -8.61 22.11
CA LEU A 272 2.21 -7.80 21.82
C LEU A 272 1.37 -8.52 20.76
N ASP A 273 0.18 -9.00 21.14
CA ASP A 273 -0.74 -9.63 20.19
C ASP A 273 -1.30 -8.56 19.24
N CYS A 274 -1.63 -8.95 18.01
CA CYS A 274 -2.43 -8.13 17.12
C CYS A 274 -3.76 -7.73 17.77
N SER A 275 -4.34 -8.59 18.64
CA SER A 275 -5.54 -8.24 19.41
C SER A 275 -5.31 -7.01 20.30
N ASP A 276 -4.19 -6.92 21.04
CA ASP A 276 -3.93 -5.78 21.92
C ASP A 276 -3.84 -4.45 21.15
N ILE A 277 -3.21 -4.48 19.97
CA ILE A 277 -3.08 -3.33 19.08
C ILE A 277 -4.46 -2.92 18.52
N ILE A 278 -5.25 -3.90 18.08
CA ILE A 278 -6.61 -3.70 17.55
C ILE A 278 -7.55 -3.18 18.65
N ASP A 279 -7.49 -3.72 19.86
CA ASP A 279 -8.32 -3.29 20.99
C ASP A 279 -7.97 -1.87 21.47
N ALA A 280 -6.68 -1.51 21.50
CA ALA A 280 -6.22 -0.15 21.78
C ALA A 280 -6.66 0.85 20.70
N TRP A 281 -6.58 0.45 19.42
CA TRP A 281 -7.07 1.22 18.28
C TRP A 281 -8.59 1.41 18.34
N ALA A 282 -9.35 0.33 18.56
CA ALA A 282 -10.81 0.33 18.65
C ALA A 282 -11.29 1.25 19.78
N TYR A 283 -10.69 1.08 20.96
CA TYR A 283 -10.97 1.92 22.12
C TYR A 283 -10.69 3.40 21.84
N LYS A 284 -9.61 3.75 21.13
CA LYS A 284 -9.34 5.14 20.75
C LYS A 284 -10.45 5.70 19.85
N ASN A 285 -10.87 4.91 18.86
CA ASN A 285 -11.75 5.28 17.74
C ASN A 285 -13.26 5.09 18.00
N ASP A 286 -13.66 4.79 19.23
CA ASP A 286 -15.05 4.49 19.62
C ASP A 286 -15.69 3.33 18.81
N LEU A 287 -14.87 2.32 18.51
CA LEU A 287 -15.29 1.02 17.95
C LEU A 287 -15.20 -0.12 18.98
N ASP A 288 -15.96 -1.18 18.79
CA ASP A 288 -15.83 -2.48 19.48
C ASP A 288 -15.29 -3.47 18.46
N CYS A 289 -14.02 -3.84 18.55
CA CYS A 289 -13.39 -4.77 17.62
C CYS A 289 -13.21 -6.14 18.26
N ARG A 290 -13.23 -7.19 17.43
CA ARG A 290 -12.86 -8.55 17.80
C ARG A 290 -11.95 -9.12 16.73
N TYR A 291 -10.72 -9.48 17.11
CA TYR A 291 -9.81 -10.14 16.20
C TYR A 291 -10.06 -11.66 16.23
N ALA A 292 -10.61 -12.19 15.14
CA ALA A 292 -10.95 -13.60 14.97
C ALA A 292 -10.62 -14.05 13.54
N GLU A 293 -10.17 -15.29 13.36
CA GLU A 293 -9.86 -15.86 12.03
C GLU A 293 -8.89 -15.01 11.17
N LYS A 294 -8.04 -14.19 11.82
CA LYS A 294 -7.14 -13.19 11.22
C LYS A 294 -7.82 -11.96 10.60
N LYS A 295 -9.07 -11.67 10.97
CA LYS A 295 -9.82 -10.46 10.61
C LYS A 295 -10.25 -9.70 11.87
N ALA A 296 -10.30 -8.38 11.80
CA ALA A 296 -10.88 -7.55 12.85
C ALA A 296 -12.34 -7.25 12.51
N HIS A 297 -13.27 -7.85 13.25
CA HIS A 297 -14.68 -7.55 13.15
C HIS A 297 -14.99 -6.38 14.09
N CYS A 298 -15.10 -5.19 13.53
CA CYS A 298 -15.28 -3.94 14.26
C CYS A 298 -16.67 -3.35 14.03
N THR A 299 -17.38 -3.00 15.11
CA THR A 299 -18.69 -2.32 15.10
C THR A 299 -18.64 -1.07 16.00
N PHE A 300 -19.73 -0.31 16.12
CA PHE A 300 -19.77 0.87 17.00
C PHE A 300 -19.69 0.54 18.49
N SER A 301 -18.85 1.26 19.24
CA SER A 301 -18.70 1.09 20.69
C SER A 301 -19.64 2.00 21.46
N SER A 302 -20.57 1.44 22.24
CA SER A 302 -21.41 2.21 23.18
C SER A 302 -20.65 2.64 24.46
N ARG A 303 -19.32 2.73 24.42
CA ARG A 303 -18.45 2.91 25.60
C ARG A 303 -18.35 4.38 26.05
N ARG A 304 -18.30 5.33 25.12
CA ARG A 304 -18.27 6.79 25.41
C ARG A 304 -19.57 7.51 25.10
N MET A 305 -20.32 7.03 24.10
CA MET A 305 -21.51 7.69 23.56
C MET A 305 -22.53 6.61 23.13
N PRO A 306 -23.85 6.84 23.28
CA PRO A 306 -24.87 5.99 22.66
C PRO A 306 -24.62 5.89 21.15
N ILE A 307 -24.83 4.71 20.55
CA ILE A 307 -24.47 4.48 19.14
C ILE A 307 -25.29 5.41 18.24
N GLU A 308 -26.58 5.56 18.54
CA GLU A 308 -27.53 6.44 17.86
C GLU A 308 -27.12 7.93 17.81
N GLU A 309 -26.22 8.37 18.70
CA GLU A 309 -25.69 9.74 18.75
C GLU A 309 -24.32 9.89 18.05
N GLN A 310 -23.67 8.80 17.63
CA GLN A 310 -22.39 8.86 16.93
C GLN A 310 -22.55 9.44 15.52
N MET A 311 -21.54 10.16 15.07
CA MET A 311 -21.59 11.00 13.86
C MET A 311 -20.99 10.28 12.65
N PHE A 312 -21.70 10.31 11.52
CA PHE A 312 -21.22 9.81 10.23
C PHE A 312 -21.21 10.94 9.18
N LYS A 313 -20.37 10.79 8.16
CA LYS A 313 -20.25 11.69 7.01
C LYS A 313 -20.21 10.88 5.73
N GLY A 314 -20.89 11.38 4.70
CA GLY A 314 -21.12 10.62 3.47
C GLY A 314 -22.02 9.40 3.70
N LEU A 315 -22.84 9.10 2.70
CA LEU A 315 -23.68 7.92 2.68
C LEU A 315 -23.75 7.45 1.23
N THR A 316 -23.49 6.18 0.99
CA THR A 316 -23.63 5.54 -0.32
C THR A 316 -24.61 4.40 -0.18
N VAL A 317 -25.64 4.37 -1.02
CA VAL A 317 -26.64 3.31 -1.07
C VAL A 317 -26.39 2.47 -2.30
N ARG A 318 -26.19 1.17 -2.11
CA ARG A 318 -26.10 0.18 -3.17
C ARG A 318 -27.39 -0.63 -3.19
N ALA A 319 -27.91 -0.93 -4.38
CA ALA A 319 -29.12 -1.73 -4.53
C ALA A 319 -29.05 -2.58 -5.80
N VAL A 320 -29.68 -3.75 -5.77
CA VAL A 320 -29.73 -4.68 -6.91
C VAL A 320 -31.17 -5.15 -7.14
N ILE A 321 -31.64 -5.04 -8.38
CA ILE A 321 -32.90 -5.62 -8.84
C ILE A 321 -32.70 -7.11 -9.08
N ASP A 322 -33.70 -7.92 -8.71
CA ASP A 322 -33.65 -9.37 -8.87
C ASP A 322 -33.60 -9.80 -10.35
N MET A 323 -33.24 -11.04 -10.64
CA MET A 323 -33.23 -11.59 -12.00
C MET A 323 -34.55 -12.28 -12.40
N ASP A 324 -35.54 -12.35 -11.50
CA ASP A 324 -36.91 -12.76 -11.83
C ASP A 324 -37.46 -11.98 -13.04
N TRP A 325 -38.10 -12.67 -13.99
CA TRP A 325 -38.49 -12.11 -15.31
C TRP A 325 -39.34 -10.80 -15.27
N PHE A 326 -40.02 -10.54 -14.15
CA PHE A 326 -40.85 -9.35 -13.95
C PHE A 326 -40.33 -8.41 -12.84
N SER A 327 -39.05 -8.51 -12.45
CA SER A 327 -38.49 -7.74 -11.32
C SER A 327 -38.16 -6.28 -11.64
N GLY A 328 -38.08 -5.90 -12.91
CA GLY A 328 -37.85 -4.51 -13.35
C GLY A 328 -39.11 -3.63 -13.26
N THR A 329 -39.00 -2.35 -13.60
CA THR A 329 -40.14 -1.42 -13.61
C THR A 329 -39.96 -0.23 -14.55
N SER A 330 -41.08 0.35 -15.02
CA SER A 330 -41.12 1.45 -15.98
C SER A 330 -40.92 2.85 -15.38
N GLY A 331 -40.76 2.95 -14.06
CA GLY A 331 -40.73 4.21 -13.33
C GLY A 331 -39.57 4.32 -12.33
N PRO A 332 -39.14 5.56 -11.98
CA PRO A 332 -38.05 5.72 -11.05
C PRO A 332 -38.34 5.16 -9.64
N ILE A 333 -37.33 4.49 -9.08
CA ILE A 333 -37.28 4.03 -7.70
C ILE A 333 -36.38 4.99 -6.93
N HIS A 334 -36.88 5.54 -5.82
CA HIS A 334 -36.14 6.48 -4.96
C HIS A 334 -35.96 5.91 -3.55
N VAL A 335 -34.80 6.15 -2.94
CA VAL A 335 -34.56 5.94 -1.51
C VAL A 335 -34.78 7.24 -0.75
N ASN A 336 -35.36 7.15 0.45
CA ASN A 336 -35.56 8.27 1.36
C ASN A 336 -35.17 7.87 2.80
N PHE A 337 -34.82 8.86 3.62
CA PHE A 337 -34.44 8.69 5.02
C PHE A 337 -35.21 9.70 5.86
N GLY A 338 -36.30 9.25 6.51
CA GLY A 338 -37.25 10.13 7.20
C GLY A 338 -37.93 11.16 6.28
N ASN A 339 -38.34 12.31 6.83
CA ASN A 339 -39.16 13.33 6.14
C ASN A 339 -38.43 14.14 5.03
N ASN A 340 -37.34 13.62 4.46
CA ASN A 340 -36.42 14.37 3.62
C ASN A 340 -36.74 14.24 2.12
N GLN A 341 -35.93 14.88 1.27
CA GLN A 341 -36.04 14.68 -0.18
C GLN A 341 -35.42 13.33 -0.56
N GLY A 342 -36.21 12.48 -1.21
CA GLY A 342 -35.72 11.24 -1.81
C GLY A 342 -34.57 11.47 -2.81
N THR A 343 -33.86 10.38 -3.10
CA THR A 343 -32.77 10.30 -4.07
C THR A 343 -33.03 9.11 -4.97
N THR A 344 -33.01 9.31 -6.29
CA THR A 344 -33.25 8.21 -7.25
C THR A 344 -32.14 7.16 -7.14
N LEU A 345 -32.52 5.90 -6.99
CA LEU A 345 -31.62 4.74 -7.16
C LEU A 345 -31.63 4.27 -8.62
N PHE A 346 -32.82 4.19 -9.24
CA PHE A 346 -33.00 3.71 -10.61
C PHE A 346 -34.04 4.58 -11.33
N GLU A 347 -33.88 4.85 -12.62
CA GLU A 347 -34.84 5.65 -13.41
C GLU A 347 -35.93 4.81 -14.11
N SER A 348 -35.60 3.58 -14.53
CA SER A 348 -36.54 2.59 -15.11
C SER A 348 -35.78 1.26 -15.29
N PRO A 349 -35.48 0.52 -14.21
CA PRO A 349 -34.53 -0.59 -14.25
C PRO A 349 -35.10 -1.89 -14.82
N ASP A 350 -34.23 -2.67 -15.46
CA ASP A 350 -34.48 -4.02 -15.94
C ASP A 350 -34.07 -5.10 -14.89
N PRO A 351 -34.52 -6.36 -15.04
CA PRO A 351 -34.09 -7.47 -14.18
C PRO A 351 -32.56 -7.64 -14.13
N GLY A 352 -32.00 -7.67 -12.92
CA GLY A 352 -30.57 -7.77 -12.67
C GLY A 352 -29.80 -6.44 -12.64
N ASP A 353 -30.46 -5.30 -12.87
CA ASP A 353 -29.81 -3.98 -12.77
C ASP A 353 -29.28 -3.72 -11.36
N SER A 354 -28.19 -2.94 -11.29
CA SER A 354 -27.57 -2.54 -10.02
C SER A 354 -27.30 -1.04 -9.99
N SER A 355 -27.39 -0.46 -8.81
CA SER A 355 -27.19 0.96 -8.56
C SER A 355 -26.27 1.18 -7.36
N ASN A 356 -25.54 2.28 -7.39
CA ASN A 356 -24.54 2.68 -6.39
C ASN A 356 -24.50 4.21 -6.33
N VAL A 357 -25.25 4.79 -5.39
CA VAL A 357 -25.53 6.24 -5.35
C VAL A 357 -25.02 6.85 -4.06
N THR A 358 -24.08 7.78 -4.16
CA THR A 358 -23.72 8.66 -3.05
C THR A 358 -24.82 9.69 -2.82
N ILE A 359 -25.32 9.74 -1.59
CA ILE A 359 -26.36 10.66 -1.14
C ILE A 359 -25.75 12.03 -0.85
N ASP A 360 -26.38 13.08 -1.38
CA ASP A 360 -26.08 14.46 -1.01
C ASP A 360 -26.50 14.71 0.44
N MET A 361 -25.53 14.57 1.35
CA MET A 361 -25.70 14.73 2.79
C MET A 361 -26.37 16.06 3.15
N ARG A 362 -25.95 17.16 2.52
CA ARG A 362 -26.43 18.50 2.84
C ARG A 362 -27.85 18.74 2.32
N ARG A 363 -28.20 18.23 1.13
CA ARG A 363 -29.58 18.29 0.60
C ARG A 363 -30.54 17.40 1.38
N VAL A 364 -30.11 16.20 1.78
CA VAL A 364 -30.98 15.23 2.44
C VAL A 364 -31.10 15.49 3.94
N PHE A 365 -30.00 15.67 4.66
CA PHE A 365 -29.99 15.79 6.13
C PHE A 365 -29.76 17.23 6.65
N GLY A 366 -29.50 18.20 5.75
CA GLY A 366 -29.23 19.59 6.12
C GLY A 366 -27.79 19.88 6.60
N ALA A 367 -26.95 18.85 6.74
CA ALA A 367 -25.57 18.95 7.21
C ALA A 367 -24.67 17.89 6.54
N ASP A 368 -23.36 18.13 6.50
CA ASP A 368 -22.39 17.21 5.90
C ASP A 368 -22.05 16.02 6.84
N GLU A 369 -22.19 16.24 8.15
CA GLU A 369 -21.99 15.28 9.23
C GLU A 369 -23.28 15.17 10.05
N VAL A 370 -23.72 13.95 10.36
CA VAL A 370 -25.06 13.67 10.91
C VAL A 370 -25.00 12.56 11.95
N ALA A 371 -25.84 12.60 12.99
CA ALA A 371 -25.94 11.51 13.97
C ALA A 371 -26.67 10.30 13.37
N LEU A 372 -26.22 9.09 13.68
CA LEU A 372 -26.75 7.83 13.12
C LEU A 372 -28.26 7.64 13.29
N LYS A 373 -28.87 8.22 14.33
CA LYS A 373 -30.34 8.25 14.50
C LYS A 373 -31.12 8.85 13.31
N ALA A 374 -30.48 9.62 12.43
CA ALA A 374 -31.07 10.11 11.19
C ALA A 374 -31.21 9.03 10.10
N LEU A 375 -30.45 7.94 10.19
CA LEU A 375 -30.55 6.76 9.30
C LEU A 375 -31.52 5.70 9.83
N ARG A 376 -32.21 5.96 10.95
CA ARG A 376 -33.03 4.96 11.64
C ARG A 376 -34.02 4.26 10.72
N ASP A 377 -34.72 5.01 9.88
CA ASP A 377 -35.82 4.53 9.07
C ASP A 377 -35.52 4.88 7.59
N VAL A 378 -35.45 3.84 6.75
CA VAL A 378 -35.20 3.94 5.30
C VAL A 378 -36.46 3.52 4.54
N GLU A 379 -36.84 4.32 3.56
CA GLU A 379 -38.08 4.16 2.79
C GLU A 379 -37.78 4.07 1.30
N ILE A 380 -38.46 3.18 0.58
CA ILE A 380 -38.35 3.04 -0.88
C ILE A 380 -39.66 3.51 -1.53
N TYR A 381 -39.55 4.50 -2.40
CA TYR A 381 -40.64 5.14 -3.14
C TYR A 381 -40.62 4.76 -4.62
N HIS A 382 -41.79 4.72 -5.26
CA HIS A 382 -41.95 4.41 -6.68
C HIS A 382 -42.88 5.40 -7.42
N SER A 383 -42.66 5.54 -8.73
CA SER A 383 -43.06 6.69 -9.55
C SER A 383 -43.39 6.30 -11.01
N LEU A 384 -44.63 5.89 -11.31
CA LEU A 384 -45.09 5.31 -12.60
C LEU A 384 -45.10 6.29 -13.80
N HIS A 385 -44.05 6.32 -14.64
CA HIS A 385 -43.77 7.41 -15.61
C HIS A 385 -45.02 7.97 -16.32
N ALA A 386 -45.23 9.29 -16.19
CA ALA A 386 -46.52 9.94 -16.43
C ALA A 386 -46.97 9.91 -17.91
N GLY A 387 -47.70 8.85 -18.27
CA GLY A 387 -48.13 8.56 -19.64
C GLY A 387 -48.15 7.06 -19.96
N TYR A 388 -47.51 6.22 -19.15
CA TYR A 388 -47.42 4.77 -19.36
C TYR A 388 -48.73 4.05 -19.01
N TRP A 389 -49.74 4.22 -19.86
CA TRP A 389 -51.04 3.55 -19.72
C TRP A 389 -50.94 2.07 -20.08
N SER A 390 -50.59 1.24 -19.09
CA SER A 390 -50.81 -0.20 -19.14
C SER A 390 -52.30 -0.47 -19.39
N ALA A 391 -52.64 -0.88 -20.62
CA ALA A 391 -54.02 -1.12 -21.06
C ALA A 391 -54.72 -2.27 -20.29
N SER A 392 -53.95 -3.14 -19.63
CA SER A 392 -54.42 -4.20 -18.73
C SER A 392 -54.64 -3.73 -17.29
N GLY A 393 -54.42 -2.45 -16.97
CA GLY A 393 -54.43 -1.96 -15.58
C GLY A 393 -53.32 -2.60 -14.73
N GLY A 394 -52.21 -2.96 -15.36
CA GLY A 394 -51.15 -3.78 -14.80
C GLY A 394 -50.61 -3.25 -13.48
N ARG A 395 -50.19 -4.17 -12.62
CA ARG A 395 -49.41 -3.82 -11.42
C ARG A 395 -47.99 -3.58 -11.89
N ASP A 396 -47.51 -2.34 -11.84
CA ASP A 396 -46.08 -2.08 -12.00
C ASP A 396 -45.42 -2.42 -10.65
N GLN A 397 -44.76 -3.57 -10.64
CA GLN A 397 -44.16 -4.21 -9.48
C GLN A 397 -42.77 -4.65 -9.83
N PHE A 398 -41.82 -4.31 -8.97
CA PHE A 398 -40.41 -4.67 -9.08
C PHE A 398 -40.01 -5.55 -7.90
N LYS A 399 -38.89 -6.27 -8.01
CA LYS A 399 -38.31 -7.06 -6.91
C LYS A 399 -36.90 -6.58 -6.63
N ILE A 400 -36.68 -6.01 -5.44
CA ILE A 400 -35.33 -5.68 -4.99
C ILE A 400 -34.73 -6.93 -4.34
N LYS A 401 -33.55 -7.33 -4.82
CA LYS A 401 -32.78 -8.43 -4.27
C LYS A 401 -31.96 -7.99 -3.05
N SER A 402 -31.21 -6.90 -3.18
CA SER A 402 -30.32 -6.38 -2.15
C SER A 402 -30.47 -4.86 -1.95
N ILE A 403 -30.29 -4.41 -0.72
CA ILE A 403 -29.95 -3.02 -0.37
C ILE A 403 -28.82 -3.04 0.67
N GLU A 404 -27.76 -2.29 0.41
CA GLU A 404 -26.59 -2.16 1.28
C GLU A 404 -26.25 -0.67 1.48
N PHE A 405 -25.73 -0.31 2.64
CA PHE A 405 -25.43 1.06 3.02
C PHE A 405 -23.97 1.20 3.46
N GLU A 406 -23.28 2.23 2.96
CA GLU A 406 -21.89 2.54 3.31
C GLU A 406 -21.81 3.98 3.84
N ILE A 407 -21.12 4.18 4.97
CA ILE A 407 -20.86 5.49 5.59
C ILE A 407 -19.39 5.61 5.99
N HIS A 408 -18.88 6.83 6.15
CA HIS A 408 -17.64 7.07 6.91
C HIS A 408 -17.97 7.53 8.33
N HIS A 409 -17.39 6.87 9.34
CA HIS A 409 -17.49 7.31 10.73
C HIS A 409 -16.65 8.56 10.96
N VAL A 410 -17.21 9.63 11.53
CA VAL A 410 -16.51 10.91 11.70
C VAL A 410 -15.32 10.80 12.66
N ALA A 411 -15.45 10.07 13.77
CA ALA A 411 -14.42 10.02 14.80
C ALA A 411 -13.20 9.14 14.45
N SER A 412 -13.31 8.26 13.45
CA SER A 412 -12.23 7.34 13.03
C SER A 412 -11.86 7.41 11.55
N ASP A 413 -12.65 8.11 10.72
CA ASP A 413 -12.59 8.16 9.24
C ASP A 413 -12.82 6.81 8.52
N VAL A 414 -13.11 5.76 9.28
CA VAL A 414 -13.27 4.38 8.80
C VAL A 414 -14.61 4.19 8.08
N LYS A 415 -14.58 3.42 6.98
CA LYS A 415 -15.79 2.96 6.28
C LYS A 415 -16.52 1.90 7.08
N LEU A 416 -17.83 2.06 7.22
CA LEU A 416 -18.73 1.10 7.84
C LEU A 416 -19.82 0.72 6.84
N LEU A 417 -20.08 -0.59 6.73
CA LEU A 417 -21.18 -1.15 5.96
C LEU A 417 -22.31 -1.58 6.90
N ASN A 418 -23.55 -1.42 6.43
CA ASN A 418 -24.70 -2.17 6.93
C ASN A 418 -25.32 -2.93 5.76
N ASP A 419 -25.31 -4.26 5.88
CA ASP A 419 -25.69 -5.22 4.86
C ASP A 419 -26.95 -6.02 5.27
N GLU A 420 -27.72 -5.55 6.26
CA GLU A 420 -28.85 -6.30 6.84
C GLU A 420 -30.03 -6.51 5.86
N TYR A 421 -30.02 -5.81 4.73
CA TYR A 421 -30.99 -5.97 3.63
C TYR A 421 -30.36 -6.49 2.33
N LYS A 422 -29.16 -7.11 2.38
CA LYS A 422 -28.49 -7.67 1.19
C LYS A 422 -29.22 -8.85 0.54
N ASP A 423 -30.01 -9.59 1.31
CA ASP A 423 -30.78 -10.78 0.89
C ASP A 423 -32.29 -10.54 1.14
N ILE A 424 -32.79 -9.35 0.75
CA ILE A 424 -34.17 -8.92 1.07
C ILE A 424 -35.24 -9.52 0.14
N GLU A 425 -34.87 -9.83 -1.11
CA GLU A 425 -35.69 -10.52 -2.14
C GLU A 425 -37.18 -10.12 -2.22
N SER A 426 -37.48 -8.83 -2.02
CA SER A 426 -38.84 -8.35 -1.73
C SER A 426 -39.53 -7.76 -2.95
N TRP A 427 -40.76 -8.22 -3.22
CA TRP A 427 -41.66 -7.65 -4.22
C TRP A 427 -42.30 -6.36 -3.73
N MET A 428 -42.08 -5.28 -4.48
CA MET A 428 -42.52 -3.92 -4.22
C MET A 428 -43.44 -3.42 -5.37
N GLY A 429 -43.68 -2.11 -5.46
CA GLY A 429 -44.60 -1.51 -6.45
C GLY A 429 -46.09 -1.71 -6.15
N GLN A 430 -46.95 -0.88 -6.76
CA GLN A 430 -48.39 -0.80 -6.46
C GLN A 430 -49.21 -0.21 -7.62
N ASN A 431 -50.49 -0.60 -7.76
CA ASN A 431 -51.48 0.00 -8.68
C ASN A 431 -51.97 1.41 -8.28
N SER A 432 -51.15 2.21 -7.59
CA SER A 432 -51.60 3.51 -7.04
C SER A 432 -51.35 4.65 -8.04
N ARG A 433 -52.38 5.46 -8.30
CA ARG A 433 -52.28 6.67 -9.13
C ARG A 433 -51.78 7.92 -8.37
N VAL A 434 -51.35 7.75 -7.11
CA VAL A 434 -50.89 8.83 -6.22
C VAL A 434 -49.36 8.84 -6.21
N TRP A 435 -48.77 10.03 -6.18
CA TRP A 435 -47.43 10.30 -6.69
C TRP A 435 -46.59 11.21 -5.79
N PRO A 436 -45.33 10.86 -5.49
CA PRO A 436 -44.77 9.50 -5.48
C PRO A 436 -45.40 8.68 -4.33
N LYS A 437 -45.11 7.37 -4.24
CA LYS A 437 -45.64 6.56 -3.13
C LYS A 437 -44.62 5.59 -2.54
N MET A 438 -44.57 5.53 -1.20
CA MET A 438 -43.82 4.53 -0.45
C MET A 438 -44.35 3.11 -0.77
N THR A 439 -43.43 2.24 -1.16
CA THR A 439 -43.69 0.84 -1.50
C THR A 439 -43.12 -0.14 -0.48
N TRP A 440 -42.06 0.24 0.22
CA TRP A 440 -41.43 -0.51 1.29
C TRP A 440 -40.77 0.45 2.29
N ALA A 441 -40.59 0.00 3.54
CA ALA A 441 -39.77 0.67 4.54
C ALA A 441 -39.07 -0.38 5.43
N GLY A 442 -37.89 -0.03 5.91
CA GLY A 442 -37.09 -0.81 6.85
C GLY A 442 -36.45 0.09 7.91
N ALA A 443 -36.08 -0.50 9.05
CA ALA A 443 -35.41 0.21 10.13
C ALA A 443 -33.96 -0.28 10.25
N LEU A 444 -32.99 0.62 10.04
CA LEU A 444 -31.57 0.26 10.11
C LEU A 444 -31.13 0.10 11.57
N ASN A 445 -30.65 -1.09 11.90
CA ASN A 445 -30.18 -1.41 13.23
C ASN A 445 -28.75 -0.89 13.43
N PHE A 446 -28.57 0.06 14.35
CA PHE A 446 -27.26 0.68 14.61
C PHE A 446 -26.16 -0.31 15.05
N ARG A 447 -26.51 -1.54 15.44
CA ARG A 447 -25.56 -2.61 15.80
C ARG A 447 -25.08 -3.45 14.60
N ASN A 448 -25.72 -3.33 13.44
CA ASN A 448 -25.38 -4.09 12.24
C ASN A 448 -24.31 -3.39 11.36
N TRP A 449 -23.99 -2.12 11.66
CA TRP A 449 -22.85 -1.42 11.07
C TRP A 449 -21.52 -2.03 11.50
N HIS A 450 -20.71 -2.44 10.53
CA HIS A 450 -19.43 -3.08 10.72
C HIS A 450 -18.37 -2.58 9.73
N VAL A 451 -17.09 -2.67 10.08
CA VAL A 451 -16.00 -2.20 9.21
C VAL A 451 -15.76 -3.17 8.06
N ASP A 452 -15.68 -2.63 6.84
CA ASP A 452 -15.17 -3.34 5.68
C ASP A 452 -13.64 -3.34 5.69
N LEU A 453 -13.04 -4.52 5.93
CA LEU A 453 -11.61 -4.80 5.84
C LEU A 453 -11.38 -5.88 4.77
N SER A 454 -11.85 -5.64 3.55
CA SER A 454 -11.66 -6.50 2.37
C SER A 454 -10.29 -6.37 1.71
#